data_AF-A0A7W0RRH5-F1
#
_entry.id   AF-A0A7W0RRH5-F1
#
_cell.length_a   1.000
_cell.length_b   1.000
_cell.length_c   1.000
_cell.angle_alpha   90.00
_cell.angle_beta   90.00
_cell.angle_gamma   90.00
#
_symmetry.space_group_name_H-M   'P 1'
#
loop_
_entity.id
_entity.type
_entity.pdbx_description
1 polymer ?
#
loop_
_entity_poly.entity_id
_entity_poly.type
_entity_poly.pdbx_seq_one_letter_code
_entity_poly.pdbx_strand_id
1 'polypeptide(L)'
;MGRLFETIRRLVADGRYAVGQHASERLDERDILEWQVVSGLEDGELLAEMPDAVPHPKVEVSELLPDGTEVKAVWSHLRRSPPKRRGEARDSALLRRGFAVQIEGKRIKRTRLVRTERFVVAIEVEMVIPLDDPSEPCYEAETVQFLKDVEEHAERGDLDWLRRHGKVYEAVDVA
;
A
#
# COMPACT_ATOMS: atom_id res chain seq x y z
N MET A 1 14.29 9.95 18.82
CA MET A 1 13.31 9.34 17.90
C MET A 1 11.96 9.29 18.61
N GLY A 2 10.88 9.65 17.89
CA GLY A 2 9.53 9.76 18.44
C GLY A 2 8.87 8.41 18.73
N ARG A 3 8.17 8.26 19.87
CA ARG A 3 7.61 6.95 20.29
C ARG A 3 6.50 6.47 19.34
N LEU A 4 5.69 7.38 18.82
CA LEU A 4 4.65 7.10 17.83
C LEU A 4 5.27 6.70 16.49
N PHE A 5 6.32 7.41 16.06
CA PHE A 5 7.01 7.10 14.80
C PHE A 5 7.61 5.69 14.81
N GLU A 6 8.31 5.30 15.87
CA GLU A 6 8.82 3.93 16.04
C GLU A 6 7.70 2.89 16.05
N THR A 7 6.57 3.22 16.66
CA THR A 7 5.41 2.33 16.70
C THR A 7 4.83 2.13 15.29
N ILE A 8 4.68 3.21 14.52
CA ILE A 8 4.18 3.18 13.15
C ILE A 8 5.15 2.42 12.25
N ARG A 9 6.46 2.71 12.30
CA ARG A 9 7.48 1.98 11.54
C ARG A 9 7.40 0.47 11.77
N ARG A 10 7.33 0.04 13.03
CA ARG A 10 7.18 -1.38 13.37
C ARG A 10 5.87 -1.96 12.86
N LEU A 11 4.75 -1.24 12.96
CA LEU A 11 3.47 -1.71 12.42
C LEU A 11 3.53 -1.91 10.91
N VAL A 12 4.12 -0.95 10.18
CA VAL A 12 4.28 -1.04 8.72
C VAL A 12 5.21 -2.18 8.33
N ALA A 13 6.36 -2.34 9.02
CA ALA A 13 7.28 -3.46 8.81
C ALA A 13 6.63 -4.83 9.08
N ASP A 14 5.71 -4.91 10.04
CA ASP A 14 4.94 -6.12 10.34
C ASP A 14 3.76 -6.34 9.35
N GLY A 15 3.65 -5.54 8.28
CA GLY A 15 2.54 -5.62 7.32
C GLY A 15 1.19 -5.19 7.89
N ARG A 16 1.18 -4.37 8.96
CA ARG A 16 -0.01 -3.91 9.68
C ARG A 16 -0.32 -2.46 9.33
N TYR A 17 -0.67 -2.23 8.07
CA TYR A 17 -1.03 -0.94 7.53
C TYR A 17 -2.12 -1.06 6.47
N ALA A 18 -2.67 0.08 6.09
CA ALA A 18 -3.58 0.20 4.97
C ALA A 18 -3.30 1.54 4.28
N VAL A 19 -3.51 1.60 2.97
CA VAL A 19 -3.39 2.84 2.19
C VAL A 19 -4.79 3.26 1.79
N GLY A 20 -5.26 4.37 2.38
CA GLY A 20 -6.57 4.93 2.07
C GLY A 20 -6.69 5.42 0.62
N GLN A 21 -7.91 5.49 0.12
CA GLN A 21 -8.22 5.95 -1.23
C GLN A 21 -7.68 7.35 -1.49
N HIS A 22 -7.80 8.26 -0.53
CA HIS A 22 -7.29 9.62 -0.69
C HIS A 22 -5.77 9.62 -0.89
N ALA A 23 -5.05 8.80 -0.13
CA ALA A 23 -3.61 8.64 -0.29
C ALA A 23 -3.27 8.04 -1.66
N SER A 24 -3.95 6.95 -2.06
CA SER A 24 -3.77 6.32 -3.38
C SER A 24 -3.97 7.31 -4.53
N GLU A 25 -5.01 8.14 -4.49
CA GLU A 25 -5.24 9.19 -5.50
C GLU A 25 -4.11 10.22 -5.56
N ARG A 26 -3.48 10.54 -4.41
CA ARG A 26 -2.32 11.46 -4.35
C ARG A 26 -1.06 10.86 -4.94
N LEU A 27 -0.88 9.56 -4.81
CA LEU A 27 0.24 8.84 -5.42
C LEU A 27 0.04 8.70 -6.92
N ASP A 28 -1.19 8.43 -7.36
CA ASP A 28 -1.55 8.30 -8.78
C ASP A 28 -1.25 9.55 -9.60
N GLU A 29 -1.51 10.74 -9.06
CA GLU A 29 -1.18 11.99 -9.75
C GLU A 29 0.32 12.22 -9.96
N ARG A 30 1.17 11.42 -9.31
CA ARG A 30 2.62 11.53 -9.36
C ARG A 30 3.27 10.29 -9.97
N ASP A 31 2.47 9.36 -10.51
CA ASP A 31 2.93 8.05 -10.97
C ASP A 31 3.73 7.27 -9.90
N ILE A 32 3.36 7.44 -8.62
CA ILE A 32 3.95 6.72 -7.49
C ILE A 32 3.04 5.53 -7.15
N LEU A 33 3.63 4.36 -6.95
CA LEU A 33 2.90 3.19 -6.45
C LEU A 33 2.89 3.16 -4.93
N GLU A 34 1.80 2.63 -4.35
CA GLU A 34 1.57 2.57 -2.91
C GLU A 34 2.72 1.90 -2.15
N TRP A 35 3.37 0.91 -2.76
CA TRP A 35 4.46 0.16 -2.14
C TRP A 35 5.73 1.01 -1.97
N GLN A 36 5.96 2.00 -2.85
CA GLN A 36 7.16 2.84 -2.80
C GLN A 36 7.16 3.68 -1.53
N VAL A 37 6.01 4.26 -1.16
CA VAL A 37 5.83 5.03 0.09
C VAL A 37 5.97 4.13 1.32
N VAL A 38 5.41 2.91 1.25
CA VAL A 38 5.59 1.91 2.32
C VAL A 38 7.06 1.58 2.53
N SER A 39 7.83 1.43 1.45
CA SER A 39 9.27 1.20 1.50
C SER A 39 10.04 2.43 2.02
N GLY A 40 9.65 3.63 1.59
CA GLY A 40 10.30 4.89 1.96
C GLY A 40 10.23 5.20 3.45
N LEU A 41 9.20 4.72 4.16
CA LEU A 41 9.07 4.88 5.61
C LEU A 41 10.21 4.21 6.41
N GLU A 42 10.80 3.13 5.90
CA GLU A 42 11.87 2.41 6.60
C GLU A 42 13.11 3.29 6.80
N ASP A 43 13.48 4.11 5.83
CA ASP A 43 14.61 5.04 5.94
C ASP A 43 14.17 6.50 6.15
N GLY A 44 12.87 6.71 6.36
CA GLY A 44 12.28 8.03 6.47
C GLY A 44 12.74 8.83 7.70
N GLU A 45 12.81 10.14 7.52
CA GLU A 45 13.15 11.11 8.56
C GLU A 45 11.88 11.73 9.18
N LEU A 46 11.76 11.63 10.50
CA LEU A 46 10.63 12.22 11.23
C LEU A 46 10.69 13.75 11.18
N LEU A 47 9.69 14.37 10.54
CA LEU A 47 9.53 15.83 10.48
C LEU A 47 8.71 16.34 11.66
N ALA A 48 7.60 15.67 11.98
CA ALA A 48 6.71 16.06 13.07
C ALA A 48 5.99 14.85 13.67
N GLU A 49 5.79 14.88 14.99
CA GLU A 49 4.98 13.90 15.73
C GLU A 49 3.81 14.62 16.39
N MET A 50 2.58 14.16 16.13
CA MET A 50 1.35 14.72 16.68
C MET A 50 0.55 13.61 17.39
N PRO A 51 0.96 13.22 18.62
CA PRO A 51 0.36 12.08 19.32
C PRO A 51 -1.09 12.34 19.76
N ASP A 52 -1.47 13.61 19.91
CA ASP A 52 -2.80 14.04 20.35
C ASP A 52 -3.67 14.54 19.18
N ALA A 53 -3.23 14.32 17.94
CA ALA A 53 -4.01 14.71 16.76
C ALA A 53 -5.36 13.98 16.70
N VAL A 54 -6.37 14.71 16.22
CA VAL A 54 -7.74 14.23 15.98
C VAL A 54 -7.93 14.09 14.46
N PRO A 55 -8.57 13.01 13.96
CA PRO A 55 -9.17 11.90 14.71
C PRO A 55 -8.16 10.87 15.24
N HIS A 56 -6.95 10.83 14.68
CA HIS A 56 -5.96 9.83 15.02
C HIS A 56 -4.58 10.46 15.25
N PRO A 57 -3.79 9.90 16.20
CA PRO A 57 -2.37 10.23 16.33
C PRO A 57 -1.67 10.06 14.98
N LYS A 58 -0.81 11.00 14.59
CA LYS A 58 -0.14 10.96 13.29
C LYS A 58 1.29 11.49 13.35
N VAL A 59 2.07 11.12 12.33
CA VAL A 59 3.42 11.61 12.09
C VAL A 59 3.52 12.15 10.66
N GLU A 60 4.38 13.15 10.47
CA GLU A 60 4.84 13.58 9.15
C GLU A 60 6.28 13.12 8.97
N VAL A 61 6.57 12.51 7.82
CA VAL A 61 7.85 11.87 7.52
C VAL A 61 8.34 12.37 6.16
N SER A 62 9.62 12.73 6.07
CA SER A 62 10.31 12.89 4.79
C SER A 62 10.81 11.53 4.37
N GLU A 63 10.38 11.05 3.21
CA GLU A 63 10.71 9.73 2.69
C GLU A 63 11.42 9.89 1.35
N LEU A 64 12.54 9.18 1.19
CA LEU A 64 13.19 9.00 -0.09
C LEU A 64 12.67 7.71 -0.71
N LEU A 65 11.94 7.83 -1.81
CA LEU A 65 11.37 6.70 -2.52
C LEU A 65 12.45 5.94 -3.32
N PRO A 66 12.21 4.67 -3.72
CA PRO A 66 13.19 3.86 -4.45
C PRO A 66 13.67 4.44 -5.78
N ASP A 67 12.86 5.29 -6.42
CA ASP A 67 13.20 6.02 -7.64
C ASP A 67 14.01 7.31 -7.38
N GLY A 68 14.30 7.62 -6.13
CA GLY A 68 14.99 8.84 -5.69
C GLY A 68 14.08 10.04 -5.48
N THR A 69 12.77 9.89 -5.66
CA THR A 69 11.79 10.96 -5.40
C THR A 69 11.68 11.20 -3.89
N GLU A 70 11.83 12.45 -3.46
CA GLU A 70 11.58 12.82 -2.06
C GLU A 70 10.10 13.24 -1.88
N VAL A 71 9.43 12.65 -0.89
CA VAL A 71 8.04 12.98 -0.56
C VAL A 71 7.87 13.24 0.93
N LYS A 72 6.91 14.11 1.26
CA LYS A 72 6.37 14.18 2.61
C LYS A 72 5.13 13.28 2.72
N ALA A 73 5.22 12.24 3.53
CA ALA A 73 4.11 11.34 3.84
C ALA A 73 3.51 11.62 5.22
N VAL A 74 2.21 11.39 5.36
CA VAL A 74 1.50 11.48 6.64
C VAL A 74 1.00 10.09 7.02
N TRP A 75 1.45 9.58 8.17
CA TRP A 75 1.05 8.29 8.67
C TRP A 75 0.21 8.44 9.93
N SER A 76 -0.97 7.83 9.95
CA SER A 76 -1.86 7.84 11.10
C SER A 76 -1.86 6.49 11.81
N HIS A 77 -1.75 6.50 13.13
CA HIS A 77 -1.86 5.30 13.95
C HIS A 77 -3.33 5.07 14.35
N LEU A 78 -3.97 4.13 13.65
CA LEU A 78 -5.33 3.72 13.93
C LEU A 78 -5.37 2.82 15.17
N ARG A 79 -6.13 3.20 16.19
CA ARG A 79 -6.39 2.33 17.33
C ARG A 79 -7.41 1.27 16.90
N ARG A 80 -6.95 0.06 16.60
CA ARG A 80 -7.85 -1.07 16.28
C ARG A 80 -8.84 -1.30 17.42
N SER A 81 -10.12 -1.46 17.07
CA SER A 81 -11.02 -2.31 17.85
C SER A 81 -10.56 -3.78 17.69
N PRO A 82 -10.68 -4.63 18.72
CA PRO A 82 -10.16 -5.99 18.67
C PRO A 82 -10.87 -6.80 17.55
N PRO A 83 -10.15 -7.65 16.80
CA PRO A 83 -10.77 -8.50 15.79
C PRO A 83 -11.76 -9.47 16.46
N LYS A 84 -13.01 -9.49 16.01
CA LYS A 84 -13.95 -10.54 16.41
C LYS A 84 -13.60 -11.79 15.60
N ARG A 85 -13.08 -12.82 16.28
CA ARG A 85 -12.77 -14.11 15.64
C ARG A 85 -14.01 -14.69 14.98
N ARG A 86 -13.93 -15.02 13.69
CA ARG A 86 -14.74 -16.10 13.12
C ARG A 86 -14.08 -16.78 11.91
N GLY A 87 -13.91 -18.09 12.06
CA GLY A 87 -14.29 -19.14 11.09
C GLY A 87 -13.63 -19.20 9.71
N GLU A 88 -12.86 -20.27 9.53
CA GLU A 88 -12.69 -21.04 8.28
C GLU A 88 -11.61 -20.61 7.27
N ALA A 89 -10.42 -21.18 7.52
CA ALA A 89 -9.45 -21.77 6.60
C ALA A 89 -9.53 -21.38 5.10
N ARG A 90 -8.62 -20.49 4.67
CA ARG A 90 -8.05 -20.50 3.32
C ARG A 90 -6.58 -20.06 3.28
N ASP A 91 -5.89 -20.75 2.37
CA ASP A 91 -4.52 -20.67 1.86
C ASP A 91 -3.33 -20.44 2.82
N SER A 92 -2.58 -21.54 3.02
CA SER A 92 -1.47 -21.69 3.96
C SER A 92 -0.17 -21.01 3.52
N ALA A 93 -0.15 -20.36 2.34
CA ALA A 93 1.02 -19.65 1.82
C ALA A 93 1.15 -18.23 2.40
N LEU A 94 0.03 -17.57 2.70
CA LEU A 94 -0.01 -16.16 3.13
C LEU A 94 0.41 -15.96 4.59
N LEU A 95 0.15 -16.95 5.45
CA LEU A 95 0.62 -16.96 6.84
C LEU A 95 2.16 -16.99 6.96
N ARG A 96 2.88 -17.37 5.90
CA ARG A 96 4.36 -17.37 5.91
C ARG A 96 4.97 -15.99 5.67
N ARG A 97 4.21 -15.01 5.14
CA ARG A 97 4.69 -13.65 4.82
C ARG A 97 4.29 -12.58 5.85
N GLY A 98 3.61 -12.94 6.94
CA GLY A 98 3.43 -12.04 8.09
C GLY A 98 2.33 -10.96 7.96
N PHE A 99 1.59 -10.88 6.85
CA PHE A 99 0.47 -9.95 6.66
C PHE A 99 -0.73 -10.36 7.53
N ALA A 100 -0.74 -9.93 8.80
CA ALA A 100 -1.68 -10.41 9.81
C ALA A 100 -2.96 -9.56 10.00
N VAL A 101 -3.20 -8.58 9.12
CA VAL A 101 -4.28 -7.59 9.30
C VAL A 101 -5.20 -7.63 8.09
N GLN A 102 -6.26 -8.43 8.20
CA GLN A 102 -7.45 -8.29 7.36
C GLN A 102 -8.41 -7.28 8.00
N ILE A 103 -8.84 -6.29 7.25
CA ILE A 103 -9.82 -5.27 7.61
C ILE A 103 -11.22 -5.84 7.34
N GLU A 104 -12.08 -5.78 8.35
CA GLU A 104 -13.50 -6.12 8.18
C GLU A 104 -14.19 -5.03 7.37
N GLY A 105 -14.90 -5.43 6.32
CA GLY A 105 -15.49 -4.47 5.41
C GLY A 105 -15.97 -5.07 4.10
N LYS A 106 -16.63 -4.23 3.29
CA LYS A 106 -17.07 -4.63 1.95
C LYS A 106 -15.88 -4.58 0.99
N ARG A 107 -15.69 -5.63 0.19
CA ARG A 107 -14.68 -5.67 -0.87
C ARG A 107 -15.23 -5.05 -2.15
N ILE A 108 -14.46 -4.17 -2.75
CA ILE A 108 -14.74 -3.55 -4.05
C ILE A 108 -13.54 -3.74 -4.97
N LYS A 109 -13.78 -3.90 -6.27
CA LYS A 109 -12.71 -3.98 -7.28
C LYS A 109 -12.36 -2.60 -7.79
N ARG A 110 -11.07 -2.37 -8.05
CA ARG A 110 -10.55 -1.20 -8.75
C ARG A 110 -9.46 -1.62 -9.72
N THR A 111 -9.43 -1.00 -10.88
CA THR A 111 -8.30 -1.15 -11.80
C THR A 111 -7.14 -0.28 -11.34
N ARG A 112 -5.96 -0.86 -11.16
CA ARG A 112 -4.69 -0.15 -10.96
C ARG A 112 -3.81 -0.31 -12.19
N LEU A 113 -3.09 0.77 -12.52
CA LEU A 113 -2.14 0.79 -13.62
C LEU A 113 -0.74 0.80 -13.01
N VAL A 114 0.02 -0.26 -13.27
CA VAL A 114 1.45 -0.33 -12.93
C VAL A 114 2.23 0.07 -14.15
N ARG A 115 2.97 1.17 -14.08
CA ARG A 115 3.74 1.72 -15.19
C ARG A 115 5.22 1.49 -14.93
N THR A 116 5.91 0.98 -15.95
CA THR A 116 7.37 0.87 -16.00
C THR A 116 7.84 1.51 -17.30
N GLU A 117 9.16 1.59 -17.52
CA GLU A 117 9.71 2.10 -18.77
C GLU A 117 9.16 1.38 -20.02
N ARG A 118 8.92 0.07 -19.93
CA ARG A 118 8.56 -0.77 -21.08
C ARG A 118 7.09 -1.17 -21.13
N PHE A 119 6.45 -1.28 -19.98
CA PHE A 119 5.10 -1.83 -19.90
C PHE A 119 4.18 -0.99 -19.03
N VAL A 120 2.92 -0.94 -19.43
CA VAL A 120 1.80 -0.56 -18.57
C VAL A 120 0.96 -1.81 -18.34
N VAL A 121 0.73 -2.15 -17.07
CA VAL A 121 -0.04 -3.34 -16.69
C VAL A 121 -1.29 -2.89 -15.96
N ALA A 122 -2.46 -3.17 -16.56
CA ALA A 122 -3.75 -2.93 -15.94
C ALA A 122 -4.21 -4.17 -15.17
N ILE A 123 -4.30 -4.05 -13.85
CA ILE A 123 -4.66 -5.13 -12.93
C ILE A 123 -5.94 -4.78 -12.16
N GLU A 124 -6.83 -5.75 -11.98
CA GLU A 124 -7.93 -5.61 -11.02
C GLU A 124 -7.42 -5.97 -9.63
N VAL A 125 -7.55 -5.04 -8.69
CA VAL A 125 -7.20 -5.23 -7.28
C VAL A 125 -8.39 -4.95 -6.39
N GLU A 126 -8.37 -5.50 -5.18
CA GLU A 126 -9.41 -5.26 -4.19
C GLU A 126 -9.06 -4.09 -3.27
N MET A 127 -10.06 -3.25 -2.99
CA MET A 127 -10.06 -2.35 -1.85
C MET A 127 -11.10 -2.82 -0.84
N VAL A 128 -10.87 -2.49 0.43
CA VAL A 128 -11.81 -2.75 1.52
C VAL A 128 -12.44 -1.44 1.90
N ILE A 129 -13.76 -1.39 1.99
CA ILE A 129 -14.50 -0.32 2.66
C ILE A 129 -14.64 -0.72 4.13
N PRO A 130 -13.87 -0.12 5.06
CA PRO A 130 -13.91 -0.47 6.48
C PRO A 130 -15.30 -0.23 7.08
N LEU A 131 -15.68 -1.03 8.09
CA LEU A 131 -16.95 -0.82 8.80
C LEU A 131 -16.93 0.42 9.71
N ASP A 132 -15.77 0.75 10.26
CA ASP A 132 -15.54 1.86 11.19
C ASP A 132 -15.33 3.20 10.47
N ASP A 133 -14.80 3.17 9.24
CA ASP A 133 -14.75 4.31 8.34
C ASP A 133 -15.17 3.96 6.91
N PRO A 134 -16.49 3.89 6.62
CA PRO A 134 -16.97 3.56 5.29
C PRO A 134 -16.67 4.61 4.21
N SER A 135 -16.19 5.79 4.60
CA SER A 135 -15.90 6.89 3.68
C SER A 135 -14.54 6.77 3.01
N GLU A 136 -13.63 5.97 3.59
CA GLU A 136 -12.26 5.81 3.13
C GLU A 136 -12.00 4.34 2.77
N PRO A 137 -12.24 3.92 1.52
CA PRO A 137 -11.80 2.61 1.04
C PRO A 137 -10.27 2.50 1.09
N CYS A 138 -9.72 1.34 1.42
CA CYS A 138 -8.29 1.16 1.60
C CYS A 138 -7.73 -0.05 0.83
N TYR A 139 -6.49 0.06 0.36
CA TYR A 139 -5.65 -1.08 0.03
C TYR A 139 -5.08 -1.71 1.29
N GLU A 140 -5.18 -3.03 1.40
CA GLU A 140 -4.48 -3.80 2.44
C GLU A 140 -3.03 -4.04 2.03
N ALA A 141 -2.18 -4.36 3.02
CA ALA A 141 -0.76 -4.63 2.79
C ALA A 141 -0.51 -5.72 1.73
N GLU A 142 -1.35 -6.75 1.67
CA GLU A 142 -1.26 -7.80 0.64
C GLU A 142 -1.46 -7.23 -0.78
N THR A 143 -2.44 -6.35 -0.96
CA THR A 143 -2.67 -5.69 -2.25
C THR A 143 -1.49 -4.82 -2.62
N VAL A 144 -0.95 -4.06 -1.67
CA VAL A 144 0.22 -3.20 -1.92
C VAL A 144 1.46 -4.04 -2.27
N GLN A 145 1.67 -5.18 -1.61
CA GLN A 145 2.73 -6.11 -1.99
C GLN A 145 2.52 -6.70 -3.38
N PHE A 146 1.28 -7.02 -3.75
CA PHE A 146 0.97 -7.48 -5.10
C PHE A 146 1.29 -6.43 -6.16
N LEU A 147 1.03 -5.14 -5.88
CA LEU A 147 1.44 -4.05 -6.78
C LEU A 147 2.96 -4.01 -7.00
N LYS A 148 3.74 -4.20 -5.93
CA LYS A 148 5.20 -4.32 -6.00
C LYS A 148 5.62 -5.51 -6.86
N ASP A 149 5.05 -6.69 -6.61
CA ASP A 149 5.36 -7.89 -7.38
C ASP A 149 5.07 -7.67 -8.88
N VAL A 150 3.94 -7.02 -9.22
CA VAL A 150 3.59 -6.69 -10.61
C VAL A 150 4.61 -5.76 -11.26
N GLU A 151 5.08 -4.73 -10.56
CA GLU A 151 6.12 -3.84 -11.08
C GLU A 151 7.44 -4.56 -11.30
N GLU A 152 7.91 -5.35 -10.33
CA GLU A 152 9.16 -6.12 -10.46
C GLU A 152 9.09 -7.11 -11.64
N HIS A 153 7.95 -7.75 -11.87
CA HIS A 153 7.74 -8.63 -13.01
C HIS A 153 7.70 -7.85 -14.34
N ALA A 154 7.13 -6.63 -14.34
CA ALA A 154 7.14 -5.74 -15.50
C ALA A 154 8.55 -5.27 -15.86
N GLU A 155 9.36 -4.86 -14.88
CA GLU A 155 10.76 -4.48 -15.08
C GLU A 155 11.60 -5.62 -15.65
N ARG A 156 11.37 -6.85 -15.18
CA ARG A 156 12.03 -8.07 -15.67
C ARG A 156 11.52 -8.53 -17.04
N GLY A 157 10.43 -7.96 -17.55
CA GLY A 157 9.80 -8.38 -18.80
C GLY A 157 9.14 -9.76 -18.75
N ASP A 158 8.66 -10.18 -17.58
CA ASP A 158 8.00 -11.49 -17.38
C ASP A 158 6.54 -11.47 -17.90
N LEU A 159 6.40 -11.42 -19.23
CA LEU A 159 5.11 -11.30 -19.90
C LEU A 159 4.14 -12.45 -19.58
N ASP A 160 4.65 -13.66 -19.37
CA ASP A 160 3.82 -14.83 -19.06
C ASP A 160 3.22 -14.74 -17.66
N TRP A 161 3.97 -14.21 -16.68
CA TRP A 161 3.41 -13.89 -15.38
C TRP A 161 2.43 -12.71 -15.47
N LEU A 162 2.80 -11.63 -16.14
CA LEU A 162 1.98 -10.42 -16.20
C LEU A 162 0.62 -10.65 -16.87
N ARG A 163 0.59 -11.38 -18.00
CA ARG A 163 -0.66 -11.71 -18.73
C ARG A 163 -1.62 -12.61 -17.93
N ARG A 164 -1.13 -13.34 -16.93
CA ARG A 164 -1.98 -14.11 -16.01
C ARG A 164 -2.67 -13.25 -14.96
N HIS A 165 -2.10 -12.08 -14.66
CA HIS A 165 -2.55 -11.21 -13.58
C HIS A 165 -3.26 -9.94 -14.06
N GLY A 166 -3.03 -9.53 -15.31
CA GLY A 166 -3.65 -8.34 -15.86
C GLY A 166 -3.49 -8.21 -17.36
N LYS A 167 -3.94 -7.07 -17.88
CA LYS A 167 -3.78 -6.71 -19.28
C LYS A 167 -2.49 -5.90 -19.44
N VAL A 168 -1.57 -6.43 -20.24
CA VAL A 168 -0.26 -5.83 -20.51
C VAL A 168 -0.34 -5.00 -21.78
N TYR A 169 0.19 -3.79 -21.71
CA TYR A 169 0.42 -2.89 -22.83
C TYR A 169 1.91 -2.58 -22.90
N GLU A 170 2.46 -2.52 -24.10
CA GLU A 170 3.82 -2.06 -24.33
C GLU A 170 3.80 -0.52 -24.45
N ALA A 171 4.71 0.14 -23.74
CA ALA A 171 4.90 1.57 -23.89
C ALA A 171 5.54 1.82 -25.26
N VAL A 172 4.82 2.50 -26.15
CA VAL A 172 5.33 2.91 -27.46
C VAL A 172 5.61 4.41 -27.40
N ASP A 173 6.84 4.79 -27.74
CA ASP A 173 7.16 6.20 -27.93
C ASP A 173 6.33 6.73 -29.10
N VAL A 174 5.54 7.77 -28.84
CA VAL A 174 4.93 8.54 -29.91
C VAL A 174 6.02 9.48 -30.44
N ALA A 175 6.64 9.07 -31.54
CA ALA A 175 7.64 9.85 -32.27
C ALA A 175 7.08 11.18 -32.81
#